data_AF-U2RMI5-F1
#
_entry.id   AF-U2RMI5-F1
#
_cell.length_a   1.000
_cell.length_b   1.000
_cell.length_c   1.000
_cell.angle_alpha   90.00
_cell.angle_beta   90.00
_cell.angle_gamma   90.00
#
_symmetry.space_group_name_H-M   'P 1'
#
loop_
_entity.id
_entity.type
_entity.pdbx_description
1 polymer ?
#
loop_
_entity_poly.entity_id
_entity_poly.type
_entity_poly.pdbx_seq_one_letter_code
_entity_poly.pdbx_strand_id
1 'polypeptide(L)'
;MPHLVFTSASDWLGAVERRVNDPEIADALRSRDLPADTVLAVARAEAENAGPTGRVTLDAEELARAAGVTPRDAKRARIALITVGAQVFVAMPGSTGRPVRQLQMPHRP
;
A
#
# COMPACT_ATOMS: atom_id res chain seq x y z
N MET A 1 -7.64 -16.81 11.01
CA MET A 1 -7.34 -16.67 9.57
C MET A 1 -5.83 -16.62 9.42
N PRO A 2 -5.22 -17.35 8.46
CA PRO A 2 -3.78 -17.27 8.28
C PRO A 2 -3.45 -15.88 7.74
N HIS A 3 -2.73 -15.08 8.54
CA HIS A 3 -2.21 -13.80 8.09
C HIS A 3 -1.19 -14.07 6.97
N LEU A 4 -1.44 -13.57 5.77
CA LEU A 4 -0.46 -13.66 4.70
C LEU A 4 0.79 -12.87 5.11
N VAL A 5 1.91 -13.58 5.20
CA VAL A 5 3.17 -13.07 5.72
C VAL A 5 3.86 -12.26 4.62
N PHE A 6 4.30 -11.05 4.94
CA PHE A 6 5.22 -10.29 4.10
C PHE A 6 6.50 -11.10 3.88
N THR A 7 6.86 -11.36 2.63
CA THR A 7 8.09 -12.09 2.29
C THR A 7 9.25 -11.13 2.04
N SER A 8 9.05 -10.20 1.11
CA SER A 8 10.01 -9.15 0.75
C SER A 8 9.31 -7.96 0.11
N ALA A 9 9.98 -6.80 0.09
CA ALA A 9 9.46 -5.59 -0.54
C ALA A 9 9.25 -5.79 -2.06
N SER A 10 10.15 -6.51 -2.72
CA SER A 10 10.08 -6.81 -4.16
C SER A 10 8.94 -7.76 -4.50
N ASP A 11 8.76 -8.85 -3.72
CA ASP A 11 7.65 -9.78 -3.95
C ASP A 11 6.30 -9.11 -3.71
N TRP A 12 6.23 -8.30 -2.66
CA TRP A 12 5.04 -7.53 -2.34
C TRP A 12 4.69 -6.56 -3.45
N LEU A 13 5.67 -5.79 -3.96
CA LEU A 13 5.44 -4.83 -5.05
C LEU A 13 4.99 -5.56 -6.32
N GLY A 14 5.63 -6.67 -6.68
CA GLY A 14 5.21 -7.48 -7.83
C GLY A 14 3.80 -8.07 -7.68
N ALA A 15 3.38 -8.40 -6.46
CA ALA A 15 2.02 -8.84 -6.20
C ALA A 15 1.00 -7.70 -6.31
N VAL A 16 1.34 -6.50 -5.83
CA VAL A 16 0.53 -5.29 -6.00
C VAL A 16 0.39 -4.96 -7.48
N GLU A 17 1.49 -4.97 -8.25
CA GLU A 17 1.48 -4.73 -9.70
C GLU A 17 0.52 -5.64 -10.44
N ARG A 18 0.55 -6.95 -10.15
CA ARG A 18 -0.41 -7.89 -10.74
C ARG A 18 -1.85 -7.58 -10.33
N ARG A 19 -2.07 -7.18 -9.08
CA ARG A 19 -3.43 -6.97 -8.54
C ARG A 19 -4.08 -5.68 -8.99
N VAL A 20 -3.33 -4.58 -9.11
CA VAL A 20 -3.89 -3.31 -9.59
C VAL A 20 -4.15 -3.32 -11.10
N ASN A 21 -3.48 -4.20 -11.83
CA ASN A 21 -3.71 -4.44 -13.26
C ASN A 21 -4.74 -5.54 -13.54
N ASP A 22 -5.28 -6.19 -12.50
CA ASP A 22 -6.44 -7.07 -12.63
C ASP A 22 -7.63 -6.26 -13.17
N PRO A 23 -8.32 -6.68 -14.24
CA PRO A 23 -9.36 -5.89 -14.89
C PRO A 23 -10.44 -5.38 -13.94
N GLU A 24 -10.88 -6.19 -12.98
CA GLU A 24 -11.92 -5.82 -12.03
C GLU A 24 -11.45 -4.69 -11.11
N ILE A 25 -10.21 -4.79 -10.62
CA ILE A 25 -9.59 -3.77 -9.78
C ILE A 25 -9.27 -2.51 -10.58
N ALA A 26 -8.75 -2.65 -11.79
CA ALA A 26 -8.45 -1.54 -12.67
C ALA A 26 -9.72 -0.72 -12.99
N ASP A 27 -10.85 -1.38 -13.27
CA ASP A 27 -12.15 -0.74 -13.47
C ASP A 27 -12.64 -0.02 -12.20
N ALA A 28 -12.49 -0.66 -11.04
CA ALA A 28 -12.83 -0.07 -9.75
C ALA A 28 -11.96 1.16 -9.41
N LEU A 29 -10.70 1.18 -9.80
CA LEU A 29 -9.80 2.33 -9.63
C LEU A 29 -10.17 3.48 -10.59
N ARG A 30 -10.40 3.16 -11.87
CA ARG A 30 -10.80 4.13 -12.90
C ARG A 30 -12.12 4.83 -12.57
N SER A 31 -13.14 4.08 -12.12
CA SER A 31 -14.44 4.66 -11.73
C SER A 31 -14.34 5.63 -10.55
N ARG A 32 -13.23 5.61 -9.81
CA ARG A 32 -12.96 6.52 -8.70
C ARG A 32 -12.06 7.67 -9.09
N ASP A 33 -11.61 7.81 -10.34
CA ASP A 33 -10.60 8.78 -10.78
C ASP A 33 -9.26 8.63 -10.04
N LEU A 34 -8.79 7.38 -9.91
CA LEU A 34 -7.48 7.05 -9.33
C LEU A 34 -6.70 6.18 -10.31
N PRO A 35 -5.72 6.74 -11.05
CA PRO A 35 -4.91 5.97 -12.00
C PRO A 35 -4.13 4.84 -11.31
N ALA A 36 -3.99 3.70 -11.99
CA ALA A 36 -3.19 2.58 -11.49
C ALA A 36 -1.73 3.01 -11.23
N ASP A 37 -1.16 3.86 -12.10
CA ASP A 37 0.19 4.40 -11.94
C ASP A 37 0.36 5.18 -10.64
N THR A 38 -0.66 5.91 -10.19
CA THR A 38 -0.65 6.60 -8.89
C THR A 38 -0.60 5.61 -7.74
N VAL A 39 -1.35 4.51 -7.83
CA VAL A 39 -1.32 3.43 -6.84
C VAL A 39 0.04 2.75 -6.82
N LEU A 40 0.63 2.51 -8.00
CA LEU A 40 1.94 1.89 -8.14
C LEU A 40 3.09 2.77 -7.64
N ALA A 41 3.04 4.08 -7.88
CA ALA A 41 4.01 5.02 -7.34
C ALA A 41 3.99 5.01 -5.80
N VAL A 42 2.79 5.00 -5.21
CA VAL A 42 2.61 4.88 -3.76
C VAL A 42 3.05 3.52 -3.22
N ALA A 43 2.73 2.44 -3.93
CA ALA A 43 3.19 1.10 -3.55
C ALA A 43 4.72 1.02 -3.54
N ARG A 44 5.38 1.52 -4.59
CA ARG A 44 6.84 1.58 -4.67
C ARG A 44 7.45 2.35 -3.50
N ALA A 45 6.90 3.53 -3.17
CA ALA A 45 7.35 4.31 -2.03
C ALA A 45 7.18 3.56 -0.69
N GLU A 46 6.07 2.85 -0.47
CA GLU A 46 5.89 2.03 0.73
C GLU A 46 6.88 0.85 0.77
N ALA A 47 7.15 0.20 -0.37
CA ALA A 47 8.10 -0.91 -0.48
C ALA A 47 9.54 -0.47 -0.19
N GLU A 48 9.96 0.67 -0.74
CA GLU A 48 11.31 1.25 -0.54
C GLU A 48 11.55 1.70 0.90
N ASN A 49 10.47 2.08 1.61
CA ASN A 49 10.53 2.54 3.00
C ASN A 49 10.08 1.48 4.00
N ALA A 50 9.85 0.25 3.55
CA ALA A 50 9.49 -0.85 4.42
C ALA A 50 10.72 -1.35 5.19
N GLY A 51 10.57 -1.47 6.51
CA GLY A 51 11.53 -2.18 7.33
C GLY A 51 11.58 -3.68 6.97
N PRO A 52 12.54 -4.45 7.53
CA PRO A 52 12.74 -5.86 7.19
C PRO A 52 11.51 -6.77 7.39
N THR A 53 10.57 -6.33 8.22
CA THR A 53 9.32 -7.05 8.52
C THR A 53 8.12 -6.55 7.70
N GLY A 54 8.33 -5.65 6.74
CA GLY A 54 7.25 -5.05 5.94
C GLY A 54 6.50 -3.93 6.68
N ARG A 55 7.07 -3.37 7.75
CA ARG A 55 6.47 -2.26 8.48
C ARG A 55 6.85 -0.93 7.86
N VAL A 56 5.87 -0.05 7.70
CA VAL A 56 6.08 1.32 7.19
C VAL A 56 5.47 2.33 8.16
N THR A 57 6.21 3.41 8.42
CA THR A 57 5.84 4.45 9.40
C THR A 57 5.65 5.83 8.79
N LEU A 58 5.84 5.97 7.47
CA LEU A 58 5.63 7.24 6.76
C LEU A 58 4.22 7.77 7.01
N ASP A 59 4.07 9.05 7.34
CA ASP A 59 2.75 9.67 7.34
C ASP A 59 2.23 9.88 5.89
N ALA A 60 1.12 10.60 5.74
CA ALA A 60 0.55 10.83 4.40
C ALA A 60 1.37 11.82 3.57
N GLU A 61 2.03 12.80 4.18
CA GLU A 61 2.83 13.80 3.47
C GLU A 61 4.20 13.24 3.11
N GLU A 62 4.84 12.54 4.03
CA GLU A 62 6.08 11.81 3.80
C GLU A 62 5.91 10.81 2.65
N LEU A 63 4.82 10.04 2.65
CA LEU A 63 4.49 9.13 1.56
C LEU A 63 4.29 9.86 0.23
N ALA A 64 3.51 10.95 0.23
CA ALA A 64 3.22 11.70 -0.98
C ALA A 64 4.50 12.25 -1.62
N ARG A 65 5.42 12.78 -0.81
CA ARG A 65 6.74 13.22 -1.27
C ARG A 65 7.57 12.07 -1.83
N ALA A 66 7.63 10.93 -1.14
CA ALA A 66 8.37 9.76 -1.60
C ALA A 66 7.82 9.20 -2.92
N ALA A 67 6.50 9.23 -3.11
CA ALA A 67 5.84 8.74 -4.32
C ALA A 67 5.75 9.77 -5.46
N GLY A 68 6.10 11.05 -5.21
CA GLY A 68 5.96 12.12 -6.22
C GLY A 68 4.50 12.45 -6.57
N VAL A 69 3.57 12.30 -5.63
CA VAL A 69 2.12 12.53 -5.84
C VAL A 69 1.56 13.53 -4.83
N THR A 70 0.29 13.92 -4.99
CA THR A 70 -0.38 14.79 -4.00
C THR A 70 -0.67 14.04 -2.70
N PRO A 71 -0.74 14.71 -1.53
CA PRO A 71 -1.17 14.08 -0.27
C PRO A 71 -2.57 13.46 -0.34
N ARG A 72 -3.45 14.02 -1.18
CA ARG A 72 -4.79 13.47 -1.43
C ARG A 72 -4.68 12.11 -2.14
N ASP A 73 -3.87 12.03 -3.18
CA ASP A 73 -3.71 10.81 -3.96
C ASP A 73 -2.95 9.73 -3.20
N ALA A 74 -1.94 10.10 -2.41
CA ALA A 74 -1.27 9.19 -1.49
C ALA A 74 -2.25 8.52 -0.51
N LYS A 75 -3.18 9.30 0.08
CA LYS A 75 -4.24 8.75 0.95
C LYS A 75 -5.18 7.82 0.20
N ARG A 76 -5.63 8.19 -0.99
CA ARG A 76 -6.55 7.38 -1.81
C ARG A 76 -5.91 6.08 -2.29
N ALA A 77 -4.67 6.14 -2.76
CA ALA A 77 -3.88 4.98 -3.14
C ALA A 77 -3.65 4.04 -1.94
N ARG A 78 -3.35 4.58 -0.75
CA ARG A 78 -3.23 3.76 0.46
C ARG A 78 -4.53 3.05 0.81
N ILE A 79 -5.68 3.71 0.70
CA ILE A 79 -7.00 3.07 0.88
C ILE A 79 -7.21 1.96 -0.16
N ALA A 80 -6.82 2.19 -1.42
CA ALA A 80 -6.89 1.17 -2.46
C ALA A 80 -6.01 -0.06 -2.12
N LEU A 81 -4.77 0.16 -1.67
CA LEU A 81 -3.86 -0.91 -1.24
C LEU A 81 -4.44 -1.74 -0.08
N ILE A 82 -5.10 -1.08 0.88
CA ILE A 82 -5.81 -1.78 1.97
C ILE A 82 -7.00 -2.59 1.42
N THR A 83 -7.77 -2.00 0.51
CA THR A 83 -8.95 -2.63 -0.08
C THR A 83 -8.58 -3.89 -0.88
N VAL A 84 -7.44 -3.90 -1.55
CA VAL A 84 -6.93 -5.08 -2.26
C VAL A 84 -6.14 -6.05 -1.36
N GLY A 85 -6.13 -5.82 -0.05
CA GLY A 85 -5.46 -6.68 0.94
C GLY A 85 -3.93 -6.61 0.91
N ALA A 86 -3.35 -5.58 0.29
CA ALA A 86 -1.90 -5.39 0.23
C ALA A 86 -1.33 -4.74 1.51
N GLN A 87 -2.18 -4.11 2.31
CA GLN A 87 -1.78 -3.39 3.52
C GLN A 87 -2.84 -3.47 4.61
N VAL A 88 -2.40 -3.40 5.86
CA VAL A 88 -3.28 -3.17 7.02
C VAL A 88 -2.68 -2.15 7.97
N PHE A 89 -3.53 -1.43 8.70
CA PHE A 89 -3.09 -0.63 9.83
C PHE A 89 -2.83 -1.53 11.04
N VAL A 90 -1.71 -1.31 11.72
CA VAL A 90 -1.36 -2.02 12.95
C VAL A 90 -1.20 -1.04 14.09
N ALA A 91 -1.85 -1.34 15.21
CA ALA A 91 -1.61 -0.62 16.46
C ALA A 91 -0.32 -1.16 17.08
N MET A 92 0.63 -0.27 17.38
CA MET A 92 1.82 -0.62 18.15
C MET A 92 1.59 -0.20 19.61
N PRO A 93 1.67 -1.13 20.58
CA PRO A 93 1.61 -0.77 21.99
C PRO A 93 2.70 0.25 22.32
N GLY A 94 2.31 1.42 22.83
CA GLY A 94 3.25 2.49 23.22
C GLY A 94 3.73 3.41 22.09
N SER A 95 3.27 3.29 20.85
CA SER A 95 3.64 4.24 19.79
C SER A 95 2.92 5.58 19.94
N THR A 96 3.69 6.65 20.04
CA THR A 96 3.21 8.03 20.12
C THR A 96 2.76 8.55 18.74
N GLY A 97 1.51 8.27 18.38
CA GLY A 97 0.74 9.08 17.43
C GLY A 97 0.97 8.90 15.92
N ARG A 98 1.97 8.14 15.46
CA ARG A 98 2.15 7.85 14.03
C ARG A 98 1.48 6.53 13.62
N PRO A 99 0.64 6.51 12.56
CA PRO A 99 0.00 5.29 12.10
C PRO A 99 1.04 4.35 11.49
N VAL A 100 1.16 3.15 12.05
CA VAL A 100 2.02 2.09 11.51
C VAL A 100 1.21 1.21 10.58
N ARG A 101 1.81 0.83 9.46
CA ARG A 101 1.22 -0.08 8.49
C ARG A 101 2.07 -1.32 8.36
N GLN A 102 1.41 -2.42 8.09
CA GLN A 102 2.02 -3.71 7.77
C GLN A 102 1.69 -4.03 6.32
N LEU A 103 2.73 -4.13 5.49
CA LEU A 103 2.63 -4.71 4.15
C LEU A 103 2.26 -6.18 4.29
N GLN A 104 1.35 -6.66 3.44
CA GLN A 104 0.89 -8.05 3.39
C GLN A 104 0.72 -8.48 1.94
N MET A 105 0.87 -9.77 1.66
CA MET A 105 0.62 -10.25 0.31
C MET A 105 -0.87 -10.08 -0.03
N PRO A 106 -1.22 -9.46 -1.18
CA PRO A 106 -2.60 -9.33 -1.60
C PRO A 106 -3.30 -10.69 -1.64
N HIS A 107 -4.49 -10.79 -1.06
CA HIS A 107 -5.31 -11.99 -1.14
C HIS A 107 -5.83 -12.17 -2.58
N ARG A 108 -5.82 -13.41 -3.09
CA ARG A 108 -6.76 -13.80 -4.14
C ARG A 108 -8.15 -13.97 -3.48
N PRO A 109 -9.21 -13.35 -4.01
CA PRO A 109 -10.57 -13.70 -3.60
C PRO A 109 -10.87 -15.17 -3.91
#